data_AF-A0A8J6TDR9-F1
#
_entry.id   AF-A0A8J6TDR9-F1
#
_cell.length_a   1.000
_cell.length_b   1.000
_cell.length_c   1.000
_cell.angle_alpha   90.00
_cell.angle_beta   90.00
_cell.angle_gamma   90.00
#
_symmetry.space_group_name_H-M   'P 1'
#
loop_
_entity.id
_entity.type
_entity.pdbx_description
1 polymer ?
#
loop_
_entity_poly.entity_id
_entity_poly.type
_entity_poly.pdbx_seq_one_letter_code
_entity_poly.pdbx_strand_id
1 'polypeptide(L)'
;MNVQLLINGKSFEASILPGETALTTLRKLGFHSIKFGDEHGLTGADTILLDGKPINAGMILTAQIEGHEIATLEALGEHPDQGWKKTDGLHPLQQAFIETGAIQCGYCTPGQILAAKSLLDGKPAPTEEEVRSALNGVLCRCTGYVKPVQAVMRAGAVMRGEAVDPLNGEGLWFDTTTTADDIPELDDSPSTQTQVTPKVILSDKKSTYQVVGKSEPKVDAIKLSQGKSAFVADIEMRGLLHAKVLKSPLAHARIKKIDASKARAFPGVVAVLTHEDIPRVVWSTAGQSDPIPGPLDTFSLDKKVRFVGDRVAFVAAETPEIAEQALRLIEVEYEELPILLDIEEAMKPGAPILHDEPEYVDFADSDASKNLAAEIRIDIGDVEKGFSEADQVFEAVYEVPKVQQAHIEPHVVITYWDEDDRLVIRTSTQVPFH
;
A
#
# COMPACT_ATOMS: atom_id res chain seq x y z
N MET A 1 23.80 9.82 21.63
CA MET A 1 23.86 9.26 23.01
C MET A 1 23.84 7.75 22.89
N ASN A 2 24.46 7.02 23.82
CA ASN A 2 24.44 5.56 23.80
C ASN A 2 23.35 5.06 24.72
N VAL A 3 22.63 4.02 24.28
CA VAL A 3 21.59 3.34 25.06
C VAL A 3 21.82 1.83 25.01
N GLN A 4 21.39 1.13 26.05
CA GLN A 4 21.40 -0.32 26.13
C GLN A 4 19.97 -0.87 26.07
N LEU A 5 19.66 -1.64 25.03
CA LEU A 5 18.32 -2.17 24.76
C LEU A 5 18.29 -3.68 25.03
N LEU A 6 17.22 -4.17 25.68
CA LEU A 6 16.94 -5.60 25.83
C LEU A 6 15.89 -6.01 24.80
N ILE A 7 16.33 -6.60 23.69
CA ILE A 7 15.48 -6.98 22.57
C ILE A 7 15.48 -8.49 22.42
N ASN A 8 14.32 -9.12 22.48
CA ASN A 8 14.14 -10.57 22.36
C ASN A 8 15.05 -11.35 23.33
N GLY A 9 15.14 -10.87 24.58
CA GLY A 9 15.99 -11.45 25.62
C GLY A 9 17.50 -11.26 25.43
N LYS A 10 17.94 -10.46 24.44
CA LYS A 10 19.36 -10.17 24.17
C LYS A 10 19.66 -8.69 24.32
N SER A 11 20.85 -8.37 24.83
CA SER A 11 21.29 -6.99 25.01
C SER A 11 21.97 -6.45 23.75
N PHE A 12 21.60 -5.24 23.35
CA PHE A 12 22.17 -4.49 22.23
C PHE A 12 22.59 -3.11 22.69
N GLU A 13 23.74 -2.64 22.21
CA GLU A 13 24.18 -1.25 22.39
C GLU A 13 23.89 -0.47 21.10
N ALA A 14 23.31 0.72 21.22
CA ALA A 14 22.99 1.58 20.08
C ALA A 14 23.40 3.02 20.36
N SER A 15 24.03 3.67 19.37
CA SER A 15 24.28 5.12 19.38
C SER A 15 23.16 5.81 18.61
N ILE A 16 22.39 6.65 19.30
CA ILE A 16 21.17 7.28 18.78
C ILE A 16 21.24 8.81 18.83
N LEU A 17 20.43 9.46 17.99
CA LEU A 17 20.08 10.87 18.17
C LEU A 17 19.04 11.03 19.31
N PRO A 18 19.01 12.17 20.04
CA PRO A 18 18.06 12.35 21.15
C PRO A 18 16.58 12.23 20.76
N GLY A 19 16.23 12.57 19.51
CA GLY A 19 14.86 12.47 18.98
C GLY A 19 14.59 11.21 18.15
N GLU A 20 15.47 10.22 18.16
CA GLU A 20 15.34 9.03 17.32
C GLU A 20 14.23 8.09 17.84
N THR A 21 13.27 7.77 16.99
CA THR A 21 12.16 6.86 17.33
C THR A 21 12.63 5.42 17.49
N ALA A 22 11.92 4.62 18.29
CA ALA A 22 12.25 3.21 18.46
C ALA A 22 12.18 2.45 17.12
N LEU A 23 11.24 2.80 16.24
CA LEU A 23 11.16 2.24 14.88
C LEU A 23 12.49 2.40 14.13
N THR A 24 13.06 3.61 14.16
CA THR A 24 14.31 3.93 13.47
C THR A 24 15.47 3.10 14.04
N THR A 25 15.64 3.10 15.36
CA THR A 25 16.74 2.36 16.01
C THR A 25 16.61 0.85 15.81
N LEU A 26 15.42 0.28 16.03
CA LEU A 26 15.21 -1.16 15.92
C LEU A 26 15.43 -1.64 14.48
N ARG A 27 15.01 -0.86 13.47
CA ARG A 27 15.31 -1.20 12.07
C ARG A 27 16.81 -1.10 11.76
N LYS A 28 17.53 -0.08 12.26
CA LYS A 28 19.01 0.01 12.14
C LYS A 28 19.74 -1.19 12.76
N LEU A 29 19.14 -1.81 13.78
CA LEU A 29 19.66 -3.04 14.40
C LEU A 29 19.26 -4.32 13.65
N GLY A 30 18.52 -4.20 12.54
CA GLY A 30 18.12 -5.31 11.66
C GLY A 30 16.76 -5.94 11.97
N PHE A 31 15.95 -5.35 12.86
CA PHE A 31 14.61 -5.84 13.17
C PHE A 31 13.58 -5.39 12.13
N HIS A 32 13.65 -5.99 10.95
CA HIS A 32 12.83 -5.62 9.79
C HIS A 32 11.36 -6.03 9.88
N SER A 33 10.95 -6.87 10.84
CA SER A 33 9.55 -7.22 11.04
C SER A 33 8.68 -6.00 11.40
N ILE A 34 9.31 -4.97 11.97
CA ILE A 34 8.68 -3.71 12.36
C ILE A 34 8.58 -2.82 11.11
N LYS A 35 7.37 -2.65 10.60
CA LYS A 35 7.13 -2.00 9.30
C LYS A 35 6.73 -0.54 9.46
N PHE A 36 7.16 0.33 8.55
CA PHE A 36 6.74 1.73 8.52
C PHE A 36 5.46 1.88 7.70
N GLY A 37 4.33 2.20 8.34
CA GLY A 37 3.09 2.50 7.63
C GLY A 37 2.76 3.98 7.54
N ASP A 38 2.97 4.71 8.64
CA ASP A 38 2.62 6.11 8.77
C ASP A 38 3.43 6.79 9.89
N GLU A 39 3.34 8.11 9.99
CA GLU A 39 4.04 8.94 10.99
C GLU A 39 3.18 9.27 12.22
N HIS A 40 1.98 8.69 12.33
CA HIS A 40 0.97 9.04 13.33
C HIS A 40 0.52 7.85 14.18
N GLY A 41 1.07 6.65 13.95
CA GLY A 41 0.71 5.42 14.64
C GLY A 41 -0.70 4.92 14.32
N LEU A 42 -1.24 5.23 13.14
CA LEU A 42 -2.60 4.88 12.75
C LEU A 42 -2.70 3.47 12.15
N THR A 43 -1.63 2.98 11.53
CA THR A 43 -1.63 1.69 10.84
C THR A 43 -1.32 0.50 11.75
N GLY A 44 -0.56 0.71 12.82
CA GLY A 44 -0.06 -0.36 13.70
C GLY A 44 0.93 -1.33 13.04
N ALA A 45 1.42 -1.02 11.84
CA ALA A 45 2.36 -1.87 11.11
C ALA A 45 3.74 -1.97 11.82
N ASP A 46 4.05 -0.99 12.66
CA ASP A 46 5.25 -0.86 13.48
C ASP A 46 5.07 -1.39 14.91
N THR A 47 4.08 -2.27 15.13
CA THR A 47 3.82 -2.85 16.45
C THR A 47 5.04 -3.62 16.97
N ILE A 48 5.44 -3.31 18.21
CA ILE A 48 6.34 -4.10 19.05
C ILE A 48 5.64 -4.42 20.37
N LEU A 49 6.15 -5.39 21.13
CA LEU A 49 5.72 -5.57 22.52
C LEU A 49 6.74 -4.90 23.44
N LEU A 50 6.31 -3.91 24.22
CA LEU A 50 7.07 -3.31 25.30
C LEU A 50 6.53 -3.87 26.62
N ASP A 51 7.33 -4.63 27.35
CA ASP A 51 6.93 -5.37 28.55
C ASP A 51 5.64 -6.19 28.33
N GLY A 52 5.55 -6.86 27.17
CA GLY A 52 4.42 -7.70 26.77
C GLY A 52 3.19 -6.95 26.23
N LYS A 53 3.20 -5.61 26.18
CA LYS A 53 2.09 -4.79 25.69
C LYS A 53 2.37 -4.24 24.28
N PRO A 54 1.41 -4.32 23.34
CA PRO A 54 1.58 -3.80 22.00
C PRO A 54 1.64 -2.27 22.01
N ILE A 55 2.66 -1.71 21.37
CA ILE A 55 2.81 -0.28 21.11
C ILE A 55 3.36 -0.04 19.70
N ASN A 56 3.13 1.17 19.17
CA ASN A 56 3.71 1.61 17.89
C ASN A 56 5.13 2.14 18.11
N ALA A 57 6.13 1.49 17.51
CA ALA A 57 7.54 1.85 17.68
C ALA A 57 7.89 3.25 17.12
N GLY A 58 7.15 3.75 16.14
CA GLY A 58 7.29 5.08 15.57
C GLY A 58 6.79 6.20 16.48
N MET A 59 5.95 5.88 17.46
CA MET A 59 5.32 6.85 18.37
C MET A 59 6.04 6.99 19.72
N ILE A 60 7.19 6.33 19.90
CA ILE A 60 7.98 6.39 21.13
C ILE A 60 9.46 6.63 20.79
N LEU A 61 10.14 7.43 21.61
CA LEU A 61 11.58 7.66 21.45
C LEU A 61 12.37 6.46 21.95
N THR A 62 13.51 6.20 21.32
CA THR A 62 14.39 5.09 21.71
C THR A 62 14.87 5.24 23.15
N ALA A 63 15.16 6.47 23.60
CA ALA A 63 15.56 6.72 24.98
C ALA A 63 14.47 6.32 26.02
N GLN A 64 13.19 6.26 25.62
CA GLN A 64 12.10 5.90 26.53
C GLN A 64 11.92 4.39 26.70
N ILE A 65 12.46 3.59 25.78
CA ILE A 65 12.38 2.11 25.82
C ILE A 65 13.62 1.47 26.45
N GLU A 66 14.63 2.28 26.82
CA GLU A 66 15.77 1.79 27.60
C GLU A 66 15.29 1.23 28.95
N GLY A 67 15.88 0.11 29.38
CA GLY A 67 15.49 -0.59 30.61
C GLY A 67 14.21 -1.42 30.55
N HIS A 68 13.51 -1.44 29.41
CA HIS A 68 12.31 -2.26 29.20
C HIS A 68 12.63 -3.50 28.36
N GLU A 69 11.79 -4.54 28.46
CA GLU A 69 11.88 -5.70 27.59
C GLU A 69 11.12 -5.43 26.28
N ILE A 70 11.82 -5.55 25.16
CA ILE A 70 11.26 -5.37 23.82
C ILE A 70 11.17 -6.74 23.15
N ALA A 71 9.98 -7.12 22.71
CA ALA A 71 9.79 -8.30 21.87
C ALA A 71 9.28 -7.91 20.48
N THR A 72 9.90 -8.52 19.47
CA THR A 72 9.58 -8.35 18.06
C THR A 72 9.25 -9.72 17.43
N LEU A 73 8.79 -9.73 16.19
CA LEU A 73 8.34 -10.98 15.56
C LEU A 73 9.49 -11.97 15.31
N GLU A 74 10.71 -11.46 15.15
CA GLU A 74 11.92 -12.23 14.85
C GLU A 74 12.21 -13.32 15.90
N ALA A 75 11.69 -13.19 17.13
CA ALA A 75 11.90 -14.17 18.20
C ALA A 75 10.80 -15.21 18.35
N LEU A 76 9.69 -15.09 17.60
CA LEU A 76 8.51 -15.88 17.88
C LEU A 76 8.61 -17.33 17.37
N GLY A 77 9.25 -17.55 16.22
CA GLY A 77 9.39 -18.89 15.64
C GLY A 77 10.43 -18.95 14.52
N GLU A 78 10.97 -20.15 14.29
CA GLU A 78 12.03 -20.39 13.32
C GLU A 78 11.51 -21.11 12.07
N HIS A 79 12.22 -20.94 10.94
CA HIS A 79 11.83 -21.64 9.71
C HIS A 79 11.99 -23.15 9.94
N PRO A 80 10.99 -23.99 9.63
CA PRO A 80 11.04 -25.41 9.95
C PRO A 80 12.20 -26.11 9.22
N ASP A 81 12.42 -25.75 7.96
CA ASP A 81 13.48 -26.33 7.12
C ASP A 81 14.62 -25.34 6.87
N GLN A 82 15.64 -25.31 7.73
CA GLN A 82 16.85 -24.49 7.54
C GLN A 82 18.02 -25.30 6.98
N GLY A 83 17.75 -26.07 5.93
CA GLY A 83 18.72 -26.98 5.30
C GLY A 83 19.21 -28.04 6.28
N TRP A 84 20.32 -27.75 6.97
CA TRP A 84 21.02 -28.65 7.89
C TRP A 84 20.61 -28.49 9.36
N LYS A 85 19.96 -27.38 9.73
CA LYS A 85 19.51 -27.11 11.11
C LYS A 85 18.07 -27.60 11.30
N LYS A 86 17.87 -28.48 12.29
CA LYS A 86 16.55 -28.78 12.83
C LYS A 86 16.16 -27.64 13.76
N THR A 87 14.99 -27.06 13.54
CA THR A 87 14.43 -25.99 14.38
C THR A 87 13.19 -26.50 15.12
N ASP A 88 12.73 -25.73 16.10
CA ASP A 88 11.46 -26.00 16.80
C ASP A 88 10.23 -25.64 15.93
N GLY A 89 10.46 -25.08 14.74
CA GLY A 89 9.43 -24.73 13.77
C GLY A 89 8.77 -23.39 14.05
N LEU A 90 7.65 -23.17 13.36
CA LEU A 90 6.86 -21.96 13.45
C LEU A 90 6.05 -21.93 14.74
N HIS A 91 5.85 -20.74 15.28
CA HIS A 91 4.90 -20.55 16.37
C HIS A 91 3.47 -20.88 15.91
N PRO A 92 2.58 -21.41 16.78
CA PRO A 92 1.19 -21.70 16.42
C PRO A 92 0.44 -20.55 15.73
N LEU A 93 0.69 -19.30 16.15
CA LEU A 93 0.16 -18.11 15.47
C LEU A 93 0.67 -17.98 14.02
N GLN A 94 1.97 -18.14 13.79
CA GLN A 94 2.54 -18.07 12.44
C GLN A 94 1.97 -19.17 11.55
N GLN A 95 1.91 -20.40 12.08
CA GLN A 95 1.33 -21.55 11.38
C GLN A 95 -0.14 -21.30 11.03
N ALA A 96 -0.95 -20.86 12.00
CA ALA A 96 -2.37 -20.60 11.76
C ALA A 96 -2.60 -19.49 10.71
N PHE A 97 -1.79 -18.43 10.72
CA PHE A 97 -1.89 -17.35 9.72
C PHE A 97 -1.58 -17.86 8.30
N ILE A 98 -0.60 -18.75 8.15
CA ILE A 98 -0.27 -19.39 6.87
C ILE A 98 -1.42 -20.29 6.41
N GLU A 99 -1.86 -21.20 7.27
CA GLU A 99 -2.83 -22.24 6.94
C GLU A 99 -4.20 -21.66 6.58
N THR A 100 -4.65 -20.63 7.29
CA THR A 100 -5.98 -19.99 7.10
C THR A 100 -6.05 -19.04 5.90
N GLY A 101 -4.92 -18.76 5.25
CA GLY A 101 -4.85 -17.74 4.20
C GLY A 101 -4.96 -16.30 4.74
N ALA A 102 -4.57 -16.06 6.00
CA ALA A 102 -4.57 -14.72 6.59
C ALA A 102 -3.45 -13.80 6.05
N ILE A 103 -2.57 -14.33 5.20
CA ILE A 103 -1.42 -13.61 4.64
C ILE A 103 -1.64 -13.38 3.13
N GLN A 104 -2.02 -12.16 2.77
CA GLN A 104 -2.02 -11.69 1.37
C GLN A 104 -0.71 -10.94 1.04
N CYS A 105 -0.67 -9.60 1.10
CA CYS A 105 0.57 -8.85 0.93
C CYS A 105 1.58 -9.12 2.06
N GLY A 106 1.08 -9.41 3.27
CA GLY A 106 1.88 -9.74 4.45
C GLY A 106 2.47 -8.55 5.20
N TYR A 107 2.25 -7.31 4.76
CA TYR A 107 2.86 -6.13 5.37
C TYR A 107 2.43 -5.92 6.83
N CYS A 108 1.14 -6.07 7.12
CA CYS A 108 0.59 -5.94 8.48
C CYS A 108 0.71 -7.21 9.33
N THR A 109 1.11 -8.35 8.74
CA THR A 109 1.13 -9.65 9.41
C THR A 109 2.00 -9.66 10.68
N PRO A 110 3.21 -9.07 10.70
CA PRO A 110 4.01 -8.96 11.92
C PRO A 110 3.26 -8.33 13.10
N GLY A 111 2.68 -7.15 12.89
CA GLY A 111 1.94 -6.45 13.95
C GLY A 111 0.71 -7.22 14.41
N GLN A 112 -0.03 -7.83 13.48
CA GLN A 112 -1.20 -8.64 13.83
C GLN A 112 -0.84 -9.86 14.68
N ILE A 113 0.27 -10.53 14.37
CA ILE A 113 0.74 -11.69 15.15
C ILE A 113 1.20 -11.25 16.54
N LEU A 114 1.90 -10.12 16.68
CA LEU A 114 2.32 -9.60 17.99
C LEU A 114 1.12 -9.16 18.85
N ALA A 115 0.15 -8.46 18.25
CA ALA A 115 -1.10 -8.10 18.94
C ALA A 115 -1.87 -9.36 19.41
N ALA A 116 -1.97 -10.36 18.55
CA ALA A 116 -2.58 -11.64 18.90
C ALA A 116 -1.82 -12.39 19.99
N LYS A 117 -0.48 -12.35 19.96
CA LYS A 117 0.36 -12.96 20.99
C LYS A 117 0.10 -12.32 22.35
N SER A 118 0.11 -10.99 22.42
CA SER A 118 -0.19 -10.26 23.67
C SER A 118 -1.56 -10.63 24.23
N LEU A 119 -2.58 -10.73 23.37
CA LEU A 119 -3.92 -11.19 23.77
C LEU A 119 -3.88 -12.62 24.34
N LEU A 120 -3.28 -13.58 23.62
CA LEU A 120 -3.31 -14.99 24.01
C LEU A 120 -2.45 -15.30 25.24
N ASP A 121 -1.36 -14.56 25.46
CA ASP A 121 -0.54 -14.67 26.67
C ASP A 121 -1.34 -14.24 27.91
N GLY A 122 -2.15 -13.18 27.79
CA GLY A 122 -2.99 -12.67 28.89
C GLY A 122 -4.33 -13.38 29.03
N LYS A 123 -4.90 -13.87 27.94
CA LYS A 123 -6.19 -14.56 27.87
C LYS A 123 -6.11 -15.74 26.89
N PRO A 124 -5.80 -16.96 27.36
CA PRO A 124 -5.60 -18.12 26.49
C PRO A 124 -6.83 -18.56 25.69
N ALA A 125 -8.05 -18.19 26.12
CA ALA A 125 -9.32 -18.49 25.45
C ALA A 125 -10.16 -17.21 25.25
N PRO A 126 -9.78 -16.33 24.31
CA PRO A 126 -10.54 -15.11 24.03
C PRO A 126 -11.79 -15.41 23.21
N THR A 127 -12.77 -14.52 23.25
CA THR A 127 -13.89 -14.51 22.32
C THR A 127 -13.48 -13.90 20.97
N GLU A 128 -14.29 -14.10 19.93
CA GLU A 128 -14.05 -13.48 18.62
C GLU A 128 -14.02 -11.94 18.71
N GLU A 129 -14.91 -11.33 19.49
CA GLU A 129 -14.94 -9.88 19.72
C GLU A 129 -13.65 -9.37 20.37
N GLU A 130 -13.08 -10.12 21.31
CA GLU A 130 -11.81 -9.75 21.94
C GLU A 130 -10.64 -9.86 20.97
N VAL A 131 -10.64 -10.87 20.09
CA VAL A 131 -9.66 -10.97 19.00
C VAL A 131 -9.80 -9.79 18.05
N ARG A 132 -11.02 -9.43 17.64
CA ARG A 132 -11.28 -8.27 16.78
C ARG A 132 -10.80 -6.97 17.44
N SER A 133 -11.08 -6.81 18.73
CA SER A 133 -10.62 -5.66 19.51
C SER A 133 -9.10 -5.57 19.56
N ALA A 134 -8.40 -6.69 19.81
CA ALA A 134 -6.95 -6.73 19.83
C ALA A 134 -6.32 -6.42 18.46
N LEU A 135 -6.93 -6.87 17.36
CA LEU A 135 -6.44 -6.61 16.00
C LEU A 135 -6.81 -5.22 15.46
N ASN A 136 -7.75 -4.51 16.08
CA ASN A 136 -8.24 -3.20 15.60
C ASN A 136 -7.13 -2.14 15.53
N GLY A 137 -6.10 -2.26 16.37
CA GLY A 137 -4.94 -1.37 16.34
C GLY A 137 -3.98 -1.62 15.16
N VAL A 138 -4.17 -2.69 14.39
CA VAL A 138 -3.29 -3.07 13.27
C VAL A 138 -4.09 -3.21 11.97
N LEU A 139 -4.04 -2.16 11.15
CA LEU A 139 -4.83 -2.06 9.93
C LEU A 139 -4.42 -3.08 8.87
N CYS A 140 -5.41 -3.67 8.20
CA CYS A 140 -5.22 -4.57 7.08
C CYS A 140 -6.10 -4.18 5.89
N ARG A 141 -5.46 -3.82 4.77
CA ARG A 141 -6.17 -3.41 3.54
C ARG A 141 -6.55 -4.58 2.62
N CYS A 142 -6.06 -5.79 2.90
CA CYS A 142 -6.17 -6.93 1.99
C CYS A 142 -7.23 -7.97 2.38
N THR A 143 -7.31 -8.30 3.68
CA THR A 143 -8.00 -9.54 4.12
C THR A 143 -9.43 -9.33 4.61
N GLY A 144 -9.85 -8.09 4.86
CA GLY A 144 -11.12 -7.79 5.53
C GLY A 144 -11.22 -8.35 6.96
N TYR A 145 -10.08 -8.68 7.60
CA TYR A 145 -9.94 -9.18 8.98
C TYR A 145 -10.51 -10.56 9.29
N VAL A 146 -11.41 -11.12 8.49
CA VAL A 146 -12.04 -12.43 8.75
C VAL A 146 -10.99 -13.54 8.93
N LYS A 147 -10.01 -13.63 8.02
CA LYS A 147 -8.97 -14.67 8.07
C LYS A 147 -7.98 -14.48 9.23
N PRO A 148 -7.44 -13.28 9.51
CA PRO A 148 -6.67 -13.04 10.73
C PRO A 148 -7.39 -13.43 12.01
N VAL A 149 -8.68 -13.09 12.16
CA VAL A 149 -9.47 -13.47 13.35
C VAL A 149 -9.57 -14.99 13.49
N GLN A 150 -9.92 -15.69 12.39
CA GLN A 150 -9.95 -17.16 12.36
C GLN A 150 -8.58 -17.77 12.72
N ALA A 151 -7.49 -17.18 12.24
CA ALA A 151 -6.13 -17.63 12.55
C ALA A 151 -5.80 -17.53 14.05
N VAL A 152 -6.14 -16.40 14.69
CA VAL A 152 -5.90 -16.21 16.13
C VAL A 152 -6.72 -17.18 16.97
N MET A 153 -7.99 -17.37 16.63
CA MET A 153 -8.87 -18.34 17.33
C MET A 153 -8.33 -19.77 17.20
N ARG A 154 -7.92 -20.17 15.98
CA ARG A 154 -7.30 -21.47 15.71
C ARG A 154 -6.00 -21.65 16.49
N ALA A 155 -5.12 -20.65 16.47
CA ALA A 155 -3.86 -20.69 17.20
C ALA A 155 -4.08 -20.84 18.71
N GLY A 156 -5.04 -20.10 19.28
CA GLY A 156 -5.42 -20.23 20.69
C GLY A 156 -5.87 -21.64 21.04
N ALA A 157 -6.74 -22.26 20.23
CA ALA A 157 -7.18 -23.64 20.41
C ALA A 157 -6.00 -24.63 20.38
N VAL A 158 -5.11 -24.52 19.39
CA VAL A 158 -3.90 -25.35 19.28
C VAL A 158 -3.00 -25.18 20.49
N MET A 159 -2.79 -23.95 20.97
CA MET A 159 -1.96 -23.67 22.16
C MET A 159 -2.56 -24.25 23.45
N ARG A 160 -3.87 -24.46 23.51
CA ARG A 160 -4.57 -25.16 24.61
C ARG A 160 -4.59 -26.68 24.46
N GLY A 161 -4.02 -27.22 23.37
CA GLY A 161 -4.02 -28.65 23.08
C GLY A 161 -5.34 -29.18 22.53
N GLU A 162 -6.21 -28.30 22.01
CA GLU A 162 -7.48 -28.67 21.41
C GLU A 162 -7.29 -29.15 19.97
N ALA A 163 -8.16 -30.07 19.53
CA ALA A 163 -8.23 -30.46 18.13
C ALA A 163 -8.89 -29.33 17.32
N VAL A 164 -8.32 -29.01 16.17
CA VAL A 164 -8.86 -28.01 15.23
C VAL A 164 -9.16 -28.67 13.89
N ASP A 165 -10.28 -28.30 13.27
CA ASP A 165 -10.70 -28.91 12.01
C ASP A 165 -9.73 -28.62 10.87
N PRO A 166 -9.57 -29.53 9.89
CA PRO A 166 -8.82 -29.24 8.67
C PRO A 166 -9.45 -28.07 7.90
N LEU A 167 -8.63 -27.20 7.31
CA LEU A 167 -9.09 -26.03 6.57
C LEU A 167 -9.58 -26.35 5.14
N ASN A 168 -10.09 -27.56 4.94
CA ASN A 168 -10.60 -28.02 3.66
C ASN A 168 -11.93 -27.33 3.39
N GLY A 169 -11.89 -26.33 2.51
CA GLY A 169 -13.03 -25.49 2.17
C GLY A 169 -14.22 -26.30 1.67
N GLU A 170 -15.29 -26.32 2.45
CA GLU A 170 -16.62 -26.29 1.85
C GLU A 170 -16.85 -24.84 1.39
N GLY A 171 -17.02 -24.70 0.08
CA GLY A 171 -16.80 -23.47 -0.65
C GLY A 171 -18.00 -22.53 -0.72
N LEU A 172 -17.65 -21.29 -1.08
CA LEU A 172 -18.48 -20.18 -1.57
C LEU A 172 -19.31 -19.43 -0.53
N TRP A 173 -19.16 -18.09 -0.60
CA TRP A 173 -19.88 -17.06 0.15
C TRP A 173 -21.27 -16.78 -0.41
N PHE A 174 -21.63 -17.47 -1.49
CA PHE A 174 -22.96 -17.44 -2.04
C PHE A 174 -23.65 -18.68 -1.53
N ASP A 175 -24.60 -18.49 -0.64
CA ASP A 175 -25.62 -19.47 -0.42
C ASP A 175 -26.34 -19.71 -1.76
N THR A 176 -26.00 -20.79 -2.45
CA THR A 176 -26.70 -21.20 -3.66
C THR A 176 -28.06 -21.83 -3.36
N THR A 177 -28.46 -21.89 -2.08
CA THR A 177 -29.79 -22.34 -1.66
C THR A 177 -30.80 -21.20 -1.55
N THR A 178 -30.36 -19.95 -1.56
CA THR A 178 -31.28 -18.80 -1.67
C THR A 178 -31.90 -18.81 -3.06
N THR A 179 -33.18 -19.17 -3.12
CA THR A 179 -33.98 -19.13 -4.34
C THR A 179 -34.69 -17.79 -4.44
N ALA A 180 -35.25 -17.45 -5.61
CA ALA A 180 -35.99 -16.21 -5.78
C ALA A 180 -37.18 -16.05 -4.79
N ASP A 181 -37.60 -17.16 -4.16
CA ASP A 181 -38.69 -17.24 -3.19
C ASP A 181 -38.31 -16.73 -1.77
N ASP A 182 -37.02 -16.48 -1.49
CA ASP A 182 -36.52 -16.08 -0.17
C ASP A 182 -36.40 -14.55 0.02
N ILE A 183 -36.83 -13.76 -0.97
CA ILE A 183 -36.83 -12.28 -0.91
C ILE A 183 -38.13 -11.82 -0.23
N PRO A 184 -38.09 -11.03 0.86
CA PRO A 184 -39.30 -10.57 1.52
C PRO A 184 -40.19 -9.75 0.57
N GLU A 185 -41.46 -10.12 0.44
CA GLU A 185 -42.46 -9.31 -0.27
C GLU A 185 -42.57 -7.92 0.37
N LEU A 186 -42.18 -6.89 -0.38
CA LEU A 186 -42.36 -5.49 -0.01
C LEU A 186 -43.67 -4.99 -0.61
N ASP A 187 -44.70 -4.85 0.23
CA ASP A 187 -45.98 -4.15 -0.01
C ASP A 187 -46.89 -4.72 -1.12
N ASP A 188 -48.20 -4.79 -0.87
CA ASP A 188 -49.29 -5.23 -1.77
C ASP A 188 -49.50 -4.32 -3.00
N SER A 189 -48.50 -3.50 -3.35
CA SER A 189 -48.51 -2.68 -4.55
C SER A 189 -48.16 -3.55 -5.77
N PRO A 190 -48.92 -3.47 -6.88
CA PRO A 190 -48.58 -4.21 -8.09
C PRO A 190 -47.25 -3.67 -8.66
N SER A 191 -46.16 -4.41 -8.47
CA SER A 191 -44.86 -4.13 -9.05
C SER A 191 -44.58 -5.10 -10.20
N THR A 192 -43.98 -4.59 -11.27
CA THR A 192 -43.48 -5.42 -12.37
C THR A 192 -41.98 -5.63 -12.14
N GLN A 193 -41.56 -6.84 -11.78
CA GLN A 193 -40.14 -7.21 -11.74
C GLN A 193 -39.77 -7.97 -13.01
N THR A 194 -38.82 -7.45 -13.78
CA THR A 194 -38.15 -8.22 -14.84
C THR A 194 -37.09 -9.11 -14.20
N GLN A 195 -37.41 -10.39 -13.98
CA GLN A 195 -36.40 -11.38 -13.61
C GLN A 195 -35.52 -11.70 -14.82
N VAL A 196 -34.34 -11.09 -14.90
CA VAL A 196 -33.27 -11.54 -15.80
C VAL A 196 -32.49 -12.61 -15.06
N THR A 197 -32.95 -13.86 -15.12
CA THR A 197 -32.20 -14.98 -14.54
C THR A 197 -31.10 -15.39 -15.52
N PRO A 198 -29.80 -15.15 -15.23
CA PRO A 198 -28.74 -15.63 -16.11
C PRO A 198 -28.85 -17.15 -16.22
N LYS A 199 -28.85 -17.66 -17.46
CA LYS A 199 -28.84 -19.11 -17.70
C LYS A 199 -27.46 -19.63 -17.33
N VAL A 200 -27.30 -20.06 -16.08
CA VAL A 200 -26.06 -20.69 -15.61
C VAL A 200 -25.92 -22.03 -16.31
N ILE A 201 -25.05 -22.08 -17.32
CA ILE A 201 -24.66 -23.34 -17.94
C ILE A 201 -23.67 -24.00 -16.98
N LEU A 202 -24.18 -24.90 -16.15
CA LEU A 202 -23.34 -25.75 -15.32
C LEU A 202 -22.54 -26.68 -16.24
N SER A 203 -21.23 -26.47 -16.31
CA SER A 203 -20.34 -27.40 -16.99
C SER A 203 -20.37 -28.75 -16.26
N ASP A 204 -20.23 -29.85 -17.01
CA ASP A 204 -20.07 -31.18 -16.42
C ASP A 204 -19.00 -31.16 -15.32
N LYS A 205 -19.29 -31.84 -14.20
CA LYS A 205 -18.38 -31.94 -13.06
C LYS A 205 -17.11 -32.66 -13.50
N LYS A 206 -16.09 -31.89 -13.88
CA LYS A 206 -14.76 -32.43 -14.23
C LYS A 206 -14.19 -33.18 -13.02
N SER A 207 -13.37 -34.21 -13.30
CA SER A 207 -12.60 -34.90 -12.26
C SER A 207 -11.87 -33.89 -11.37
N THR A 208 -11.92 -34.08 -10.06
CA THR A 208 -11.24 -33.20 -9.12
C THR A 208 -9.74 -33.19 -9.39
N TYR A 209 -9.17 -32.03 -9.68
CA TYR A 209 -7.74 -31.87 -9.85
C TYR A 209 -7.02 -32.08 -8.52
N GLN A 210 -5.73 -32.42 -8.57
CA GLN A 210 -4.94 -32.62 -7.36
C GLN A 210 -4.74 -31.32 -6.57
N VAL A 211 -4.57 -30.18 -7.26
CA VAL A 211 -4.21 -28.88 -6.65
C VAL A 211 -5.24 -27.77 -6.99
N VAL A 212 -5.65 -27.67 -8.27
CA VAL A 212 -6.57 -26.60 -8.71
C VAL A 212 -7.91 -26.69 -7.97
N GLY A 213 -8.33 -25.59 -7.34
CA GLY A 213 -9.55 -25.50 -6.55
C GLY A 213 -9.41 -25.99 -5.11
N LYS A 214 -8.19 -26.27 -4.64
CA LYS A 214 -7.90 -26.62 -3.24
C LYS A 214 -7.10 -25.54 -2.54
N SER A 215 -7.23 -25.48 -1.22
CA SER A 215 -6.40 -24.62 -0.36
C SER A 215 -4.97 -25.12 -0.39
N GLU A 216 -4.03 -24.24 -0.73
CA GLU A 216 -2.59 -24.48 -0.67
C GLU A 216 -1.91 -23.33 0.09
N PRO A 217 -0.88 -23.61 0.90
CA PRO A 217 -0.08 -22.55 1.51
C PRO A 217 0.55 -21.65 0.46
N LYS A 218 0.40 -20.33 0.64
CA LYS A 218 1.03 -19.34 -0.25
C LYS A 218 2.57 -19.45 -0.15
N VAL A 219 3.24 -19.44 -1.30
CA VAL A 219 4.69 -19.72 -1.44
C VAL A 219 5.59 -18.86 -0.54
N ASP A 220 5.21 -17.61 -0.32
CA ASP A 220 5.96 -16.66 0.51
C ASP A 220 5.35 -16.46 1.92
N ALA A 221 4.33 -17.21 2.30
CA ALA A 221 3.63 -17.03 3.56
C ALA A 221 4.57 -17.19 4.76
N ILE A 222 5.48 -18.17 4.71
CA ILE A 222 6.44 -18.44 5.80
C ILE A 222 7.37 -17.24 6.02
N LYS A 223 7.93 -16.65 4.95
CA LYS A 223 8.84 -15.51 5.13
C LYS A 223 8.09 -14.26 5.65
N LEU A 224 6.83 -14.08 5.24
CA LEU A 224 5.98 -12.97 5.68
C LEU A 224 5.51 -13.14 7.13
N SER A 225 5.12 -14.36 7.55
CA SER A 225 4.74 -14.65 8.94
C SER A 225 5.90 -14.54 9.92
N GLN A 226 7.14 -14.63 9.43
CA GLN A 226 8.36 -14.44 10.19
C GLN A 226 8.92 -13.02 10.13
N GLY A 227 8.27 -12.12 9.36
CA GLY A 227 8.71 -10.73 9.26
C GLY A 227 10.06 -10.55 8.60
N LYS A 228 10.50 -11.53 7.79
CA LYS A 228 11.77 -11.44 7.05
C LYS A 228 11.76 -10.26 6.09
N SER A 229 12.95 -9.77 5.73
CA SER A 229 13.13 -8.72 4.72
C SER A 229 12.55 -9.17 3.38
N ALA A 230 11.37 -8.65 3.06
CA ALA A 230 10.61 -9.01 1.86
C ALA A 230 10.20 -7.77 1.05
N PHE A 231 10.20 -6.60 1.68
CA PHE A 231 9.75 -5.35 1.11
C PHE A 231 10.91 -4.49 0.66
N VAL A 232 10.65 -3.51 -0.21
CA VAL A 232 11.71 -2.66 -0.77
C VAL A 232 12.37 -1.82 0.34
N ALA A 233 11.58 -1.31 1.28
CA ALA A 233 12.07 -0.55 2.43
C ALA A 233 12.95 -1.37 3.40
N ASP A 234 12.99 -2.70 3.25
CA ASP A 234 13.84 -3.59 4.06
C ASP A 234 15.24 -3.81 3.45
N ILE A 235 15.53 -3.23 2.28
CA ILE A 235 16.81 -3.39 1.60
C ILE A 235 17.79 -2.34 2.12
N GLU A 236 18.96 -2.81 2.52
CA GLU A 236 20.09 -1.97 2.91
C GLU A 236 21.25 -2.16 1.93
N MET A 237 21.93 -1.06 1.60
CA MET A 237 23.10 -1.06 0.72
C MET A 237 24.17 -0.12 1.26
N ARG A 238 25.44 -0.48 1.08
CA ARG A 238 26.55 0.40 1.46
C ARG A 238 26.53 1.66 0.61
N GLY A 239 26.54 2.83 1.26
CA GLY A 239 26.52 4.12 0.56
C GLY A 239 25.17 4.45 -0.08
N LEU A 240 24.08 3.81 0.36
CA LEU A 240 22.73 4.15 -0.09
C LEU A 240 22.45 5.63 0.21
N LEU A 241 22.07 6.38 -0.83
CA LEU A 241 21.61 7.75 -0.69
C LEU A 241 20.10 7.78 -0.50
N HIS A 242 19.63 8.72 0.29
CA HIS A 242 18.21 8.92 0.57
C HIS A 242 17.67 10.06 -0.28
N ALA A 243 16.72 9.72 -1.15
CA ALA A 243 16.04 10.68 -2.01
C ALA A 243 14.77 11.23 -1.34
N LYS A 244 14.58 12.56 -1.40
CA LYS A 244 13.36 13.24 -0.99
C LYS A 244 12.92 14.21 -2.09
N VAL A 245 11.62 14.48 -2.15
CA VAL A 245 11.00 15.31 -3.19
C VAL A 245 10.43 16.58 -2.57
N LEU A 246 10.83 17.73 -3.09
CA LEU A 246 10.14 18.99 -2.83
C LEU A 246 8.83 18.96 -3.60
N LYS A 247 7.72 19.11 -2.90
CA LYS A 247 6.38 19.09 -3.48
C LYS A 247 5.79 20.49 -3.53
N SER A 248 5.00 20.78 -4.57
CA SER A 248 4.28 22.04 -4.71
C SER A 248 3.27 22.20 -3.57
N PRO A 249 3.25 23.36 -2.88
CA PRO A 249 2.17 23.69 -1.96
C PRO A 249 0.93 24.24 -2.69
N LEU A 250 1.04 24.52 -4.00
CA LEU A 250 0.01 25.18 -4.80
C LEU A 250 -0.68 24.20 -5.75
N ALA A 251 -1.98 24.39 -5.95
CA ALA A 251 -2.79 23.55 -6.83
C ALA A 251 -2.57 23.83 -8.31
N HIS A 252 -2.17 25.04 -8.69
CA HIS A 252 -1.86 25.38 -10.07
C HIS A 252 -0.95 26.62 -10.10
N ALA A 253 0.26 26.49 -10.63
CA ALA A 253 1.20 27.62 -10.73
C ALA A 253 2.29 27.39 -11.79
N ARG A 254 2.92 28.48 -12.23
CA ARG A 254 4.22 28.43 -12.94
C ARG A 254 5.34 28.75 -11.97
N ILE A 255 6.43 28.01 -12.05
CA ILE A 255 7.68 28.33 -11.34
C ILE A 255 8.36 29.45 -12.13
N LYS A 256 8.40 30.65 -11.54
CA LYS A 256 9.11 31.80 -12.13
C LYS A 256 10.61 31.69 -11.94
N LYS A 257 11.01 31.22 -10.76
CA LYS A 257 12.40 31.08 -10.34
C LYS A 257 12.52 29.98 -9.30
N ILE A 258 13.59 29.20 -9.39
CA ILE A 258 13.98 28.23 -8.36
C ILE A 258 15.45 28.43 -8.01
N ASP A 259 15.76 28.57 -6.72
CA ASP A 259 17.12 28.66 -6.21
C ASP A 259 17.39 27.51 -5.25
N ALA A 260 18.19 26.54 -5.72
CA ALA A 260 18.64 25.39 -4.94
C ALA A 260 20.11 25.52 -4.51
N SER A 261 20.74 26.69 -4.61
CA SER A 261 22.17 26.88 -4.32
C SER A 261 22.54 26.51 -2.88
N LYS A 262 21.72 26.91 -1.91
CA LYS A 262 21.92 26.58 -0.48
C LYS A 262 21.78 25.09 -0.22
N ALA A 263 20.79 24.44 -0.84
CA ALA A 263 20.58 23.00 -0.72
C ALA A 263 21.76 22.21 -1.32
N ARG A 264 22.25 22.60 -2.50
CA ARG A 264 23.43 21.99 -3.15
C ARG A 264 24.71 22.14 -2.32
N ALA A 265 24.86 23.25 -1.60
CA ALA A 265 26.02 23.50 -0.74
C ALA A 265 25.91 22.86 0.66
N PHE A 266 24.78 22.22 0.99
CA PHE A 266 24.55 21.68 2.33
C PHE A 266 25.38 20.40 2.56
N PRO A 267 26.15 20.29 3.67
CA PRO A 267 26.98 19.11 3.92
C PRO A 267 26.19 17.80 3.92
N GLY A 268 26.70 16.79 3.22
CA GLY A 268 26.08 15.47 3.06
C GLY A 268 25.00 15.40 1.97
N VAL A 269 24.67 16.52 1.31
CA VAL A 269 23.89 16.49 0.06
C VAL A 269 24.80 16.09 -1.09
N VAL A 270 24.34 15.11 -1.88
CA VAL A 270 25.08 14.59 -3.03
C VAL A 270 24.54 15.13 -4.33
N ALA A 271 23.22 15.29 -4.45
CA ALA A 271 22.59 15.85 -5.65
C ALA A 271 21.32 16.64 -5.30
N VAL A 272 21.08 17.70 -6.06
CA VAL A 272 19.79 18.40 -6.12
C VAL A 272 19.44 18.63 -7.57
N LEU A 273 18.28 18.13 -8.01
CA LEU A 273 17.79 18.21 -9.37
C LEU A 273 16.51 19.05 -9.41
N THR A 274 16.49 20.08 -10.26
CA THR A 274 15.30 20.86 -10.63
C THR A 274 14.95 20.61 -12.10
N HIS A 275 13.90 21.24 -12.60
CA HIS A 275 13.56 21.21 -14.04
C HIS A 275 14.66 21.82 -14.94
N GLU A 276 15.67 22.50 -14.37
CA GLU A 276 16.80 23.08 -15.10
C GLU A 276 17.95 22.07 -15.31
N ASP A 277 17.97 20.99 -14.52
CA ASP A 277 19.10 20.03 -14.48
C ASP A 277 18.86 18.78 -15.34
N ILE A 278 17.64 18.57 -15.84
CA ILE A 278 17.25 17.35 -16.57
C ILE A 278 16.59 17.67 -17.91
N PRO A 279 16.71 16.78 -18.92
CA PRO A 279 15.95 16.93 -20.16
C PRO A 279 14.45 16.94 -19.91
N ARG A 280 13.75 17.87 -20.55
CA ARG A 280 12.28 17.96 -20.49
C ARG A 280 11.66 16.96 -21.47
N VAL A 281 11.56 15.70 -21.04
CA VAL A 281 10.95 14.61 -21.82
C VAL A 281 9.48 14.48 -21.44
N VAL A 282 8.60 14.61 -22.43
CA VAL A 282 7.15 14.40 -22.25
C VAL A 282 6.85 12.89 -22.20
N TRP A 283 5.98 12.49 -21.28
CA TRP A 283 5.53 11.10 -21.11
C TRP A 283 4.10 11.04 -20.58
N SER A 284 3.48 9.87 -20.62
CA SER A 284 2.10 9.65 -20.13
C SER A 284 2.10 8.97 -18.77
N THR A 285 1.29 9.49 -17.85
CA THR A 285 1.06 8.85 -16.54
C THR A 285 0.13 7.64 -16.60
N ALA A 286 -0.43 7.30 -17.77
CA ALA A 286 -1.31 6.15 -17.96
C ALA A 286 -0.66 4.80 -17.57
N GLY A 287 0.68 4.72 -17.60
CA GLY A 287 1.43 3.57 -17.09
C GLY A 287 1.14 2.27 -17.84
N GLN A 288 0.91 2.34 -19.15
CA GLN A 288 0.70 1.19 -20.02
C GLN A 288 1.64 1.23 -21.23
N SER A 289 2.04 0.04 -21.70
CA SER A 289 2.94 -0.14 -22.85
C SER A 289 2.28 0.20 -24.19
N ASP A 290 3.09 0.28 -25.24
CA ASP A 290 2.65 0.60 -26.60
C ASP A 290 1.55 -0.35 -27.13
N PRO A 291 0.45 0.18 -27.72
CA PRO A 291 0.12 1.61 -27.86
C PRO A 291 -0.27 2.24 -26.52
N ILE A 292 0.43 3.31 -26.13
CA ILE A 292 0.22 4.01 -24.84
C ILE A 292 -1.19 4.63 -24.86
N PRO A 293 -2.12 4.20 -23.98
CA PRO A 293 -3.50 4.69 -23.96
C PRO A 293 -3.61 5.94 -23.09
N GLY A 294 -3.17 7.06 -23.64
CA GLY A 294 -3.29 8.37 -23.02
C GLY A 294 -2.36 9.39 -23.65
N PRO A 295 -2.68 10.69 -23.54
CA PRO A 295 -1.82 11.74 -24.06
C PRO A 295 -0.46 11.72 -23.36
N LEU A 296 0.58 12.21 -24.06
CA LEU A 296 1.85 12.54 -23.43
C LEU A 296 1.74 13.97 -22.92
N ASP A 297 1.59 14.14 -21.62
CA ASP A 297 1.17 15.42 -21.01
C ASP A 297 1.94 15.79 -19.73
N THR A 298 2.89 14.94 -19.35
CA THR A 298 3.58 14.99 -18.06
C THR A 298 5.10 14.97 -18.24
N PHE A 299 5.82 15.50 -17.24
CA PHE A 299 7.28 15.55 -17.17
C PHE A 299 7.77 15.07 -15.79
N SER A 300 9.04 14.64 -15.70
CA SER A 300 9.61 14.19 -14.41
C SER A 300 9.69 15.34 -13.39
N LEU A 301 10.20 16.49 -13.83
CA LEU A 301 10.15 17.80 -13.19
C LEU A 301 9.77 18.82 -14.26
N ASP A 302 8.94 19.79 -13.93
CA ASP A 302 8.46 20.79 -14.89
C ASP A 302 8.47 22.20 -14.29
N LYS A 303 8.33 23.20 -15.15
CA LYS A 303 8.17 24.61 -14.78
C LYS A 303 6.72 24.99 -14.43
N LYS A 304 5.78 24.06 -14.57
CA LYS A 304 4.36 24.24 -14.24
C LYS A 304 3.94 23.12 -13.30
N VAL A 305 3.34 23.48 -12.17
CA VAL A 305 2.79 22.56 -11.18
C VAL A 305 1.28 22.54 -11.32
N ARG A 306 0.68 21.34 -11.32
CA ARG A 306 -0.73 21.12 -11.70
C ARG A 306 -1.63 20.64 -10.56
N PHE A 307 -1.05 20.36 -9.39
CA PHE A 307 -1.78 19.99 -8.18
C PHE A 307 -0.91 20.16 -6.92
N VAL A 308 -1.55 20.24 -5.75
CA VAL A 308 -0.83 20.21 -4.46
C VAL A 308 -0.16 18.85 -4.32
N GLY A 309 1.15 18.83 -4.15
CA GLY A 309 1.94 17.59 -4.14
C GLY A 309 2.76 17.34 -5.41
N ASP A 310 2.58 18.14 -6.47
CA ASP A 310 3.33 17.99 -7.73
C ASP A 310 4.84 18.19 -7.50
N ARG A 311 5.68 17.54 -8.30
CA ARG A 311 7.12 17.43 -8.05
C ARG A 311 7.85 18.68 -8.52
N VAL A 312 8.57 19.33 -7.61
CA VAL A 312 9.29 20.60 -7.88
C VAL A 312 10.80 20.39 -7.97
N ALA A 313 11.37 19.60 -7.06
CA ALA A 313 12.79 19.28 -7.05
C ALA A 313 13.04 17.94 -6.35
N PHE A 314 14.14 17.28 -6.68
CA PHE A 314 14.64 16.10 -5.97
C PHE A 314 15.94 16.43 -5.23
N VAL A 315 16.10 15.89 -4.03
CA VAL A 315 17.34 15.94 -3.24
C VAL A 315 17.76 14.51 -2.93
N ALA A 316 19.04 14.18 -3.14
CA ALA A 316 19.66 12.96 -2.66
C ALA A 316 20.78 13.31 -1.66
N ALA A 317 20.76 12.68 -0.48
CA ALA A 317 21.72 12.92 0.59
C ALA A 317 22.14 11.64 1.32
N GLU A 318 23.19 11.72 2.12
CA GLU A 318 23.74 10.60 2.89
C GLU A 318 22.78 10.06 3.97
N THR A 319 21.85 10.89 4.47
CA THR A 319 20.81 10.46 5.42
C THR A 319 19.45 11.08 5.08
N PRO A 320 18.33 10.47 5.53
CA PRO A 320 16.99 11.04 5.34
C PRO A 320 16.85 12.45 5.92
N GLU A 321 17.46 12.71 7.08
CA GLU A 321 17.37 13.98 7.80
C GLU A 321 18.09 15.10 7.04
N ILE A 322 19.25 14.80 6.45
CA ILE A 322 19.99 15.75 5.61
C ILE A 322 19.17 16.08 4.37
N ALA A 323 18.57 15.09 3.72
CA ALA A 323 17.71 15.31 2.55
C ALA A 323 16.52 16.22 2.90
N GLU A 324 15.86 15.98 4.03
CA GLU A 324 14.74 16.83 4.50
C GLU A 324 15.15 18.25 4.88
N GLN A 325 16.32 18.43 5.50
CA GLN A 325 16.86 19.76 5.79
C GLN A 325 17.19 20.51 4.50
N ALA A 326 17.79 19.84 3.53
CA ALA A 326 18.13 20.42 2.24
C ALA A 326 16.89 20.83 1.43
N LEU A 327 15.78 20.08 1.49
CA LEU A 327 14.52 20.51 0.88
C LEU A 327 14.05 21.88 1.39
N ARG A 328 14.23 22.18 2.68
CA ARG A 328 13.84 23.47 3.29
C ARG A 328 14.73 24.64 2.86
N LEU A 329 15.87 24.36 2.23
CA LEU A 329 16.81 25.37 1.73
C LEU A 329 16.58 25.74 0.26
N ILE A 330 15.64 25.06 -0.42
CA ILE A 330 15.26 25.37 -1.80
C ILE A 330 14.22 26.48 -1.79
N GLU A 331 14.52 27.59 -2.44
CA GLU A 331 13.62 28.75 -2.55
C GLU A 331 12.93 28.72 -3.92
N VAL A 332 11.60 28.81 -3.94
CA VAL A 332 10.81 28.74 -5.18
C VAL A 332 9.86 29.92 -5.24
N GLU A 333 9.93 30.68 -6.33
CA GLU A 333 8.99 31.76 -6.64
C GLU A 333 7.94 31.24 -7.62
N TYR A 334 6.67 31.35 -7.24
CA TYR A 334 5.53 30.88 -8.04
C TYR A 334 4.72 32.05 -8.61
N GLU A 335 4.18 31.84 -9.80
CA GLU A 335 3.04 32.55 -10.37
C GLU A 335 1.80 31.67 -10.19
N GLU A 336 0.94 31.99 -9.24
CA GLU A 336 -0.33 31.28 -9.09
C GLU A 336 -1.21 31.44 -10.33
N LEU A 337 -1.78 30.33 -10.79
CA LEU A 337 -2.70 30.27 -11.91
C LEU A 337 -4.11 29.90 -11.43
N PRO A 338 -5.17 30.24 -12.20
CA PRO A 338 -6.53 29.86 -11.83
C PRO A 338 -6.69 28.34 -11.65
N ILE A 339 -7.29 27.93 -10.54
CA ILE A 339 -7.42 26.52 -10.17
C ILE A 339 -8.73 25.95 -10.74
N LEU A 340 -8.68 24.73 -11.27
CA LEU A 340 -9.84 23.93 -11.65
C LEU A 340 -9.97 22.74 -10.70
N LEU A 341 -11.08 22.67 -9.96
CA LEU A 341 -11.38 21.57 -9.02
C LEU A 341 -12.56 20.71 -9.47
N ASP A 342 -13.24 21.12 -10.54
CA ASP A 342 -14.46 20.53 -11.06
C ASP A 342 -14.30 20.18 -12.55
N ILE A 343 -14.83 19.01 -12.93
CA ILE A 343 -14.68 18.46 -14.28
C ILE A 343 -15.60 19.20 -15.27
N GLU A 344 -16.82 19.57 -14.85
CA GLU A 344 -17.75 20.30 -15.71
C GLU A 344 -17.24 21.72 -15.99
N GLU A 345 -16.72 22.42 -14.97
CA GLU A 345 -16.08 23.72 -15.16
C GLU A 345 -14.86 23.63 -16.08
N ALA A 346 -14.07 22.56 -16.00
CA ALA A 346 -12.89 22.36 -16.85
C ALA A 346 -13.24 22.22 -18.35
N MET A 347 -14.45 21.74 -18.67
CA MET A 347 -14.93 21.56 -20.04
C MET A 347 -15.60 22.82 -20.64
N LYS A 348 -15.85 23.86 -19.83
CA LYS A 348 -16.53 25.07 -20.32
C LYS A 348 -15.64 25.89 -21.27
N PRO A 349 -16.23 26.55 -22.29
CA PRO A 349 -15.49 27.48 -23.13
C PRO A 349 -14.81 28.58 -22.30
N GLY A 350 -13.50 28.77 -22.51
CA GLY A 350 -12.70 29.77 -21.79
C GLY A 350 -12.18 29.32 -20.42
N ALA A 351 -12.39 28.05 -20.03
CA ALA A 351 -11.74 27.48 -18.87
C ALA A 351 -10.21 27.59 -18.98
N PRO A 352 -9.48 27.77 -17.85
CA PRO A 352 -8.03 27.70 -17.82
C PRO A 352 -7.52 26.40 -18.45
N ILE A 353 -6.56 26.48 -19.36
CA ILE A 353 -5.96 25.30 -19.99
C ILE A 353 -4.86 24.74 -19.10
N LEU A 354 -5.06 23.50 -18.64
CA LEU A 354 -4.14 22.85 -17.70
C LEU A 354 -2.86 22.38 -18.40
N HIS A 355 -3.00 21.82 -19.60
CA HIS A 355 -1.88 21.36 -20.42
C HIS A 355 -1.74 22.24 -21.66
N ASP A 356 -1.05 23.38 -21.52
CA ASP A 356 -0.83 24.37 -22.59
C ASP A 356 0.55 24.25 -23.24
N GLU A 357 1.24 23.13 -23.01
CA GLU A 357 2.59 22.89 -23.47
C GLU A 357 2.64 22.47 -24.95
N PRO A 358 3.58 23.00 -25.74
CA PRO A 358 3.75 22.59 -27.13
C PRO A 358 4.24 21.14 -27.29
N GLU A 359 4.80 20.54 -26.24
CA GLU A 359 5.21 19.13 -26.23
C GLU A 359 4.06 18.15 -25.95
N TYR A 360 2.85 18.64 -25.65
CA TYR A 360 1.70 17.77 -25.49
C TYR A 360 1.49 16.94 -26.76
N VAL A 361 1.31 15.62 -26.60
CA VAL A 361 1.02 14.72 -27.72
C VAL A 361 -0.37 14.14 -27.52
N ASP A 362 -1.25 14.44 -28.48
CA ASP A 362 -2.60 13.91 -28.49
C ASP A 362 -2.63 12.38 -28.56
N PHE A 363 -3.62 11.80 -27.90
CA PHE A 363 -3.98 10.39 -28.01
C PHE A 363 -5.47 10.26 -28.35
N ALA A 364 -5.75 9.56 -29.45
CA ALA A 364 -7.12 9.40 -29.97
C ALA A 364 -7.83 10.77 -30.08
N ASP A 365 -9.00 10.91 -29.46
CA ASP A 365 -9.82 12.12 -29.50
C ASP A 365 -9.50 13.12 -28.36
N SER A 366 -8.32 13.03 -27.73
CA SER A 366 -7.87 14.04 -26.76
C SER A 366 -7.75 15.42 -27.41
N ASP A 367 -8.08 16.47 -26.66
CA ASP A 367 -7.94 17.88 -27.06
C ASP A 367 -7.56 18.72 -25.85
N ALA A 368 -6.27 18.99 -25.71
CA ALA A 368 -5.73 19.81 -24.63
C ALA A 368 -6.34 21.22 -24.59
N SER A 369 -6.76 21.77 -25.74
CA SER A 369 -7.34 23.12 -25.82
C SER A 369 -8.72 23.24 -25.15
N LYS A 370 -9.31 22.11 -24.73
CA LYS A 370 -10.58 22.04 -23.99
C LYS A 370 -10.47 21.19 -22.72
N ASN A 371 -9.25 20.94 -22.24
CA ASN A 371 -8.98 20.03 -21.11
C ASN A 371 -9.57 18.61 -21.30
N LEU A 372 -9.68 18.14 -22.54
CA LEU A 372 -10.21 16.80 -22.85
C LEU A 372 -9.06 15.80 -22.97
N ALA A 373 -8.90 14.93 -21.97
CA ALA A 373 -7.83 13.92 -21.97
C ALA A 373 -8.16 12.66 -22.78
N ALA A 374 -9.44 12.30 -22.90
CA ALA A 374 -9.92 11.16 -23.69
C ALA A 374 -11.45 11.24 -23.88
N GLU A 375 -11.94 10.64 -24.98
CA GLU A 375 -13.37 10.39 -25.23
C GLU A 375 -13.55 8.92 -25.61
N ILE A 376 -14.59 8.28 -25.07
CA ILE A 376 -14.92 6.88 -25.40
C ILE A 376 -16.41 6.81 -25.73
N ARG A 377 -16.73 6.36 -26.93
CA ARG A 377 -18.10 6.06 -27.37
C ARG A 377 -18.27 4.55 -27.60
N ILE A 378 -19.25 3.96 -26.94
CA ILE A 378 -19.57 2.52 -27.05
C ILE A 378 -21.05 2.38 -27.38
N ASP A 379 -21.34 1.99 -28.61
CA ASP A 379 -22.70 1.71 -29.08
C ASP A 379 -22.84 0.18 -29.26
N ILE A 380 -23.90 -0.41 -28.71
CA ILE A 380 -24.23 -1.83 -28.90
C ILE A 380 -25.61 -1.93 -29.58
N GLY A 381 -25.63 -2.32 -30.84
CA GLY A 381 -26.86 -2.38 -31.65
C GLY A 381 -27.31 -0.99 -32.13
N ASP A 382 -28.61 -0.84 -32.35
CA ASP A 382 -29.22 0.44 -32.75
C ASP A 382 -29.82 1.12 -31.51
N VAL A 383 -29.04 2.04 -30.93
CA VAL A 383 -29.39 2.75 -29.68
C VAL A 383 -30.69 3.54 -29.85
N GLU A 384 -30.82 4.30 -30.95
CA GLU A 384 -32.01 5.12 -31.21
C GLU A 384 -33.27 4.27 -31.35
N LYS A 385 -33.18 3.16 -32.10
CA LYS A 385 -34.27 2.21 -32.20
C LYS A 385 -34.61 1.64 -30.82
N GLY A 386 -33.61 1.25 -30.04
CA GLY A 386 -33.77 0.73 -28.68
C GLY A 386 -34.52 1.71 -27.76
N PHE A 387 -34.18 3.00 -27.78
CA PHE A 387 -34.91 4.03 -27.06
C PHE A 387 -36.33 4.24 -27.59
N SER A 388 -36.53 4.19 -28.91
CA SER A 388 -37.86 4.42 -29.52
C SER A 388 -38.86 3.29 -29.29
N GLU A 389 -38.37 2.05 -29.15
CA GLU A 389 -39.19 0.85 -28.95
C GLU A 389 -39.32 0.46 -27.46
N ALA A 390 -38.65 1.16 -26.55
CA ALA A 390 -38.68 0.86 -25.13
C ALA A 390 -40.04 1.19 -24.50
N ASP A 391 -40.59 0.24 -23.74
CA ASP A 391 -41.82 0.46 -22.95
C ASP A 391 -41.61 1.46 -21.80
N GLN A 392 -40.38 1.51 -21.26
CA GLN A 392 -39.97 2.40 -20.17
C GLN A 392 -38.52 2.84 -20.33
N VAL A 393 -38.24 4.10 -19.99
CA VAL A 393 -36.90 4.69 -19.99
C VAL A 393 -36.62 5.23 -18.59
N PHE A 394 -35.47 4.87 -18.03
CA PHE A 394 -34.97 5.37 -16.75
C PHE A 394 -33.66 6.10 -16.98
N GLU A 395 -33.55 7.31 -16.45
CA GLU A 395 -32.35 8.14 -16.53
C GLU A 395 -31.95 8.57 -15.12
N ALA A 396 -30.66 8.46 -14.81
CA ALA A 396 -30.11 8.85 -13.53
C ALA A 396 -28.67 9.35 -13.70
N VAL A 397 -28.30 10.34 -12.88
CA VAL A 397 -26.94 10.85 -12.77
C VAL A 397 -26.31 10.27 -11.50
N TYR A 398 -25.12 9.71 -11.63
CA TYR A 398 -24.38 9.11 -10.53
C TYR A 398 -23.05 9.84 -10.35
N GLU A 399 -22.74 10.21 -9.12
CA GLU A 399 -21.42 10.72 -8.75
C GLU A 399 -20.73 9.70 -7.85
N VAL A 400 -19.46 9.41 -8.12
CA VAL A 400 -18.63 8.56 -7.28
C VAL A 400 -17.48 9.39 -6.69
N PRO A 401 -17.17 9.23 -5.40
CA PRO A 401 -16.07 9.98 -4.80
C PRO A 401 -14.73 9.51 -5.35
N LYS A 402 -13.72 10.39 -5.27
CA LYS A 402 -12.33 10.01 -5.51
C LYS A 402 -11.88 9.08 -4.38
N VAL A 403 -11.50 7.84 -4.73
CA VAL A 403 -11.06 6.83 -3.76
C VAL A 403 -9.53 6.72 -3.77
N GLN A 404 -8.92 6.70 -2.58
CA GLN A 404 -7.50 6.40 -2.39
C GLN A 404 -7.32 4.92 -2.02
N GLN A 405 -6.32 4.25 -2.61
CA GLN A 405 -6.09 2.82 -2.38
C GLN A 405 -5.74 2.52 -0.92
N ALA A 406 -5.02 3.44 -0.26
CA ALA A 406 -4.67 3.40 1.16
C ALA A 406 -3.97 2.08 1.56
N HIS A 407 -2.99 1.66 0.77
CA HIS A 407 -2.11 0.55 1.12
C HIS A 407 -1.27 0.92 2.35
N ILE A 408 -1.01 -0.09 3.20
CA ILE A 408 -0.26 0.10 4.44
C ILE A 408 1.22 0.38 4.17
N GLU A 409 1.80 -0.23 3.14
CA GLU A 409 3.13 0.13 2.65
C GLU A 409 3.05 1.42 1.84
N PRO A 410 3.81 2.48 2.20
CA PRO A 410 3.96 3.66 1.36
C PRO A 410 4.75 3.35 0.09
N HIS A 411 4.56 4.15 -0.97
CA HIS A 411 5.36 3.99 -2.19
C HIS A 411 6.86 4.15 -1.91
N VAL A 412 7.63 3.15 -2.31
CA VAL A 412 9.07 3.09 -2.09
C VAL A 412 9.78 2.53 -3.32
N VAL A 413 10.95 3.09 -3.61
CA VAL A 413 11.82 2.66 -4.69
C VAL A 413 13.27 2.75 -4.25
N ILE A 414 14.07 1.76 -4.64
CA ILE A 414 15.52 1.78 -4.56
C ILE A 414 16.05 1.52 -5.96
N THR A 415 17.06 2.30 -6.35
CA THR A 415 17.75 2.15 -7.63
C THR A 415 19.24 2.00 -7.41
N TYR A 416 19.89 1.19 -8.25
CA TYR A 416 21.34 0.99 -8.23
C TYR A 416 21.82 0.46 -9.58
N TRP A 417 23.12 0.57 -9.85
CA TRP A 417 23.76 -0.12 -10.96
C TRP A 417 24.25 -1.50 -10.48
N ASP A 418 23.88 -2.56 -11.19
CA ASP A 418 24.35 -3.92 -10.92
C ASP A 418 25.75 -4.18 -11.49
N GLU A 419 26.27 -5.39 -11.26
CA GLU A 419 27.59 -5.83 -11.72
C GLU A 419 27.73 -5.93 -13.26
N ASP A 420 26.63 -5.88 -13.99
CA ASP A 420 26.57 -5.89 -15.45
C ASP A 420 26.33 -4.48 -16.03
N ASP A 421 26.52 -3.42 -15.22
CA ASP A 421 26.27 -2.02 -15.55
C ASP A 421 24.80 -1.76 -16.00
N ARG A 422 23.84 -2.48 -15.40
CA ARG A 422 22.40 -2.24 -15.65
C ARG A 422 21.78 -1.41 -14.52
N LEU A 423 20.92 -0.47 -14.88
CA LEU A 423 20.11 0.25 -13.90
C LEU A 423 19.01 -0.69 -13.38
N VAL A 424 19.16 -1.12 -12.13
CA VAL A 424 18.14 -1.90 -11.43
C VAL A 424 17.22 -0.96 -10.68
N ILE A 425 15.91 -1.12 -10.91
CA ILE A 425 14.85 -0.43 -10.19
C ILE A 425 14.05 -1.48 -9.40
N ARG A 426 14.13 -1.42 -8.08
CA ARG A 426 13.29 -2.24 -7.19
C ARG A 426 12.26 -1.33 -6.53
N THR A 427 11.00 -1.54 -6.85
CA THR A 427 9.90 -0.68 -6.40
C THR A 427 8.64 -1.49 -6.08
N SER A 428 7.74 -0.89 -5.29
CA SER A 428 6.40 -1.40 -4.98
C SER A 428 5.45 -1.24 -6.19
N THR A 429 5.67 -1.99 -7.27
CA THR A 429 4.83 -2.01 -8.48
C THR A 429 4.30 -3.41 -8.80
N GLN A 430 3.09 -3.49 -9.35
CA GLN A 430 2.52 -4.73 -9.90
C GLN A 430 2.76 -4.87 -11.41
N VAL A 431 3.31 -3.83 -12.04
CA VAL A 431 3.42 -3.68 -13.49
C VAL A 431 4.85 -3.29 -13.88
N PRO A 432 5.86 -4.16 -13.65
CA PRO A 432 7.27 -3.80 -13.82
C PRO A 432 7.72 -3.63 -15.28
N PHE A 433 6.94 -4.11 -16.25
CA PHE A 433 7.26 -4.06 -17.68
C PHE A 433 6.48 -2.99 -18.45
N HIS A 434 5.62 -2.23 -17.76
CA HIS A 434 4.74 -1.28 -18.42
C HIS A 434 5.46 -0.01 -18.86
#